data_AF-A0A2V0A0D3-F1
#
_entry.id   AF-A0A2V0A0D3-F1
#
_cell.length_a   1.000
_cell.length_b   1.000
_cell.length_c   1.000
_cell.angle_alpha   90.00
_cell.angle_beta   90.00
_cell.angle_gamma   90.00
#
_symmetry.space_group_name_H-M   'P 1'
#
loop_
_entity.id
_entity.type
_entity.pdbx_description
1 polymer ?
#
loop_
_entity_poly.entity_id
_entity_poly.type
_entity_poly.pdbx_seq_one_letter_code
_entity_poly.pdbx_strand_id
1 'polypeptide(L)' 'MKQFLAPSTLLLVVLLFPDTEPGFKVVRCIKGDGKCQKFCNYMEFQLGYCSKKKDACCLPLN' A
#
# COMPACT_ATOMS: atom_id res chain seq x y z
N MET A 1 14.75 -16.12 15.37
CA MET A 1 13.80 -15.46 16.28
C MET A 1 12.56 -15.08 15.47
N LYS A 2 11.63 -16.01 15.26
CA LYS A 2 10.38 -15.76 14.54
C LYS A 2 9.40 -15.18 15.56
N GLN A 3 9.15 -13.88 15.51
CA GLN A 3 8.09 -13.25 16.30
C GLN A 3 6.76 -13.83 15.83
N PHE A 4 6.23 -14.77 16.61
CA PHE A 4 4.87 -15.28 16.44
C PHE A 4 3.95 -14.14 16.91
N LEU A 5 3.49 -13.33 15.97
CA LEU A 5 2.58 -12.24 16.27
C LEU A 5 1.25 -12.87 16.72
N ALA A 6 1.00 -12.85 18.03
CA ALA A 6 -0.16 -13.50 18.61
C ALA A 6 -1.44 -12.92 18.00
N PRO A 7 -2.48 -13.73 17.74
CA PRO A 7 -3.72 -13.27 17.12
C PRO A 7 -4.41 -12.17 17.94
N SER A 8 -4.23 -12.19 19.27
CA SER A 8 -4.73 -11.15 20.17
C SER A 8 -4.05 -9.78 19.95
N THR A 9 -2.77 -9.77 19.59
CA THR A 9 -2.04 -8.52 19.28
C THR A 9 -2.52 -7.90 17.97
N LEU A 10 -2.89 -8.75 16.99
CA LEU A 10 -3.50 -8.30 15.73
C LEU A 10 -4.87 -7.64 15.97
N LEU A 11 -5.69 -8.24 16.84
CA LEU A 11 -7.02 -7.72 17.20
C LEU A 11 -6.95 -6.34 17.88
N LEU A 12 -5.99 -6.16 18.80
CA LEU A 12 -5.76 -4.87 19.49
C LEU A 12 -5.40 -3.75 18.50
N VAL A 13 -4.58 -4.04 17.49
CA VAL A 13 -4.20 -3.05 16.47
C VAL A 13 -5.41 -2.62 15.63
N VAL A 14 -6.30 -3.54 15.26
CA VAL A 14 -7.51 -3.20 14.48
C VAL A 14 -8.49 -2.36 15.29
N LEU A 15 -8.64 -2.64 16.59
CA LEU A 15 -9.57 -1.93 17.47
C LEU A 15 -9.10 -0.51 17.84
N LEU A 16 -7.78 -0.30 18.00
CA LEU A 16 -7.24 1.03 18.31
C LEU A 16 -7.09 1.93 17.08
N PHE A 17 -7.03 1.36 15.87
CA PHE A 17 -6.89 2.12 14.63
C PHE A 17 -7.87 1.62 13.57
N PRO A 18 -9.18 1.91 13.70
CA PRO A 18 -10.19 1.48 12.74
C PRO A 18 -9.97 2.06 11.34
N ASP A 19 -9.17 3.13 11.22
CA ASP A 19 -8.80 3.83 9.99
C ASP A 19 -7.34 3.58 9.56
N THR A 20 -6.66 2.55 10.09
CA THR A 20 -5.48 2.07 9.36
C THR A 20 -5.99 1.23 8.22
N GLU A 21 -6.53 1.85 7.17
CA GLU A 21 -6.66 1.19 5.86
C GLU A 21 -5.26 0.66 5.53
N PRO A 22 -5.02 -0.67 5.61
CA PRO A 22 -3.69 -1.22 5.50
C PRO A 22 -3.24 -1.04 4.05
N GLY A 23 -2.55 0.06 3.77
CA GLY A 23 -1.98 0.32 2.45
C GLY A 23 -2.30 1.67 1.84
N PHE A 24 -3.19 2.50 2.38
CA PHE A 24 -3.47 3.82 1.81
C PHE A 24 -2.34 4.82 2.11
N LYS A 25 -1.24 4.70 1.38
CA LYS A 25 -0.12 5.62 1.43
C LYS A 25 -0.08 6.44 0.15
N VAL A 26 -0.38 7.74 0.26
CA VAL A 26 -0.19 8.67 -0.86
C VAL A 26 1.31 8.90 -1.04
N VAL A 27 1.85 8.43 -2.16
CA VAL A 27 3.27 8.52 -2.51
C VAL A 27 3.47 9.44 -3.70
N ARG A 28 4.62 10.11 -3.76
CA ARG A 28 4.98 10.93 -4.92
C ARG A 28 5.51 10.02 -6.04
N CYS A 29 4.59 9.53 -6.88
CA CYS A 29 4.86 8.50 -7.90
C CYS A 29 5.92 8.88 -8.95
N ILE A 30 6.11 10.18 -9.18
CA ILE A 30 7.00 10.75 -10.20
C ILE A 30 8.49 10.40 -9.96
N LYS A 31 8.90 10.06 -8.74
CA LYS A 31 10.32 9.87 -8.40
C LYS A 31 10.93 8.53 -8.92
N GLY A 32 10.17 7.70 -9.63
CA GLY A 32 10.67 6.41 -10.15
C GLY A 32 10.11 6.01 -11.52
N ASP A 33 9.73 6.96 -12.37
CA ASP A 33 9.07 6.67 -13.66
C ASP A 33 7.74 5.90 -13.54
N GLY A 34 7.12 5.98 -12.37
CA GLY A 34 5.84 5.35 -12.08
C GLY A 34 4.65 6.08 -12.69
N LYS A 35 3.60 5.33 -13.01
CA LYS A 35 2.34 5.85 -13.54
C LYS A 35 1.22 5.73 -12.51
N CYS A 36 0.38 6.76 -12.49
CA CYS A 36 -0.84 6.78 -11.69
C CYS A 36 -2.00 6.24 -12.52
N GLN A 37 -2.58 5.13 -12.08
CA GLN A 37 -3.67 4.45 -12.80
C GLN A 37 -4.57 3.71 -11.81
N LYS A 38 -5.79 3.34 -12.23
CA LYS A 38 -6.74 2.67 -11.32
C LYS A 38 -6.22 1.33 -10.77
N PHE A 39 -5.52 0.56 -11.59
CA PHE A 39 -4.96 -0.74 -11.23
C PHE A 39 -3.62 -0.94 -11.93
N CYS A 40 -2.64 -1.52 -11.24
CA CYS A 40 -1.36 -1.88 -11.84
C CYS A 40 -1.49 -3.13 -12.71
N ASN A 41 -0.73 -3.16 -13.80
CA ASN A 41 -0.62 -4.35 -14.63
C ASN A 41 0.17 -5.44 -13.90
N TYR A 42 0.07 -6.70 -14.34
CA TYR A 42 0.80 -7.81 -13.71
C TYR A 42 2.34 -7.67 -13.81
N MET A 43 2.82 -6.86 -14.77
CA MET A 43 4.24 -6.52 -14.96
C MET A 43 4.65 -5.22 -14.24
N GLU A 44 3.82 -4.73 -13.32
CA GLU A 44 4.08 -3.51 -12.55
C GLU A 44 4.01 -3.80 -11.04
N PHE A 45 4.84 -3.10 -10.27
CA PHE A 45 4.80 -3.15 -8.81
C PHE A 45 3.99 -1.97 -8.24
N GLN A 46 3.04 -2.25 -7.33
CA GLN A 46 2.27 -1.20 -6.65
C GLN A 46 3.05 -0.68 -5.43
N LEU A 47 3.53 0.56 -5.52
CA LEU A 47 4.21 1.23 -4.40
C LEU A 47 3.24 1.82 -3.35
N GLY A 48 2.03 2.17 -3.78
CA GLY A 48 1.06 2.91 -2.98
C GLY A 48 0.02 3.57 -3.87
N TYR A 49 -0.45 4.75 -3.46
CA TYR A 49 -1.47 5.52 -4.18
C TYR A 49 -0.96 6.90 -4.58
N CYS A 50 -1.45 7.42 -5.70
CA CYS A 50 -1.11 8.77 -6.16
C CYS A 50 -2.02 9.85 -5.57
N SER A 51 -3.25 9.48 -5.22
CA SER A 51 -4.28 10.43 -4.81
C SER A 51 -5.23 9.79 -3.81
N LYS A 52 -6.07 10.62 -3.17
CA LYS A 52 -7.11 10.11 -2.29
C LYS A 52 -8.21 9.32 -3.01
N LYS A 53 -8.26 9.38 -4.35
CA LYS A 53 -9.20 8.63 -5.19
C LYS A 53 -8.79 7.16 -5.38
N LYS A 54 -7.78 6.69 -4.63
CA LYS A 54 -7.25 5.32 -4.67
C LYS A 54 -6.66 4.93 -6.04
N ASP A 55 -6.17 5.90 -6.81
CA ASP A 55 -5.34 5.62 -7.98
C ASP A 55 -4.02 5.01 -7.52
N ALA A 56 -3.71 3.81 -7.97
CA ALA A 56 -2.46 3.12 -7.66
C ALA A 56 -1.28 3.81 -8.34
N CYS A 57 -0.15 3.88 -7.63
CA CYS A 57 1.14 4.23 -8.19
C CYS A 57 1.85 2.94 -8.62
N CYS A 58 2.00 2.76 -9.93
CA CYS A 58 2.51 1.55 -10.56
C CYS A 58 3.90 1.82 -11.13
N LEU A 59 4.88 1.03 -10.73
CA LEU A 59 6.23 1.07 -11.27
C LEU A 59 6.46 -0.07 -12.26
N PRO A 60 7.05 0.19 -13.44
CA PRO A 60 7.50 -0.89 -14.31
C PRO A 60 8.61 -1.70 -13.64
N LEU A 61 8.54 -3.03 -13.76
CA LEU A 61 9.64 -3.94 -13.47
C LEU A 61 10.68 -3.79 -14.59
N ASN A 62 11.65 -2.89 -14.43
CA ASN A 62 12.73 -2.68 -15.39
C ASN A 62 13.97 -3.51 -15.07
#